data_AF-A0A2E0IZP3-F1
#
_entry.id   AF-A0A2E0IZP3-F1
#
_cell.length_a   1.000
_cell.length_b   1.000
_cell.length_c   1.000
_cell.angle_alpha   90.00
_cell.angle_beta   90.00
_cell.angle_gamma   90.00
#
_symmetry.space_group_name_H-M   'P 1'
#
loop_
_entity.id
_entity.type
_entity.pdbx_description
1 polymer ?
#
loop_
_entity_poly.entity_id
_entity_poly.type
_entity_poly.pdbx_seq_one_letter_code
_entity_poly.pdbx_strand_id
1 'polypeptide(L)'
;TFNLKDFPAAYLEPYGIEAIHPDAFVEYQMTLREGAVVTAAKAQRANLKKPSISAEQLLETLAAQGLVVTAERLAEFKDLI
;
A
#
# COMPACT_ATOMS: atom_id res chain seq x y z
N THR A 1 -9.91 0.98 -2.16
CA THR A 1 -10.67 1.63 -1.07
C THR A 1 -11.00 0.63 0.01
N PHE A 2 -10.96 1.03 1.29
CA PHE A 2 -11.45 0.17 2.39
C PHE A 2 -12.98 0.10 2.43
N ASN A 3 -13.65 1.09 1.85
CA ASN A 3 -15.10 1.25 1.94
C ASN A 3 -15.84 0.44 0.87
N LEU A 4 -15.45 -0.81 0.58
CA LEU A 4 -15.97 -1.58 -0.56
C LEU A 4 -17.51 -1.64 -0.61
N LYS A 5 -18.17 -1.72 0.54
CA LYS A 5 -19.64 -1.68 0.65
C LYS A 5 -20.29 -0.41 0.09
N ASP A 6 -19.56 0.71 0.11
CA ASP A 6 -20.01 2.02 -0.39
C ASP A 6 -19.75 2.15 -1.91
N PHE A 7 -19.08 1.17 -2.53
CA PHE A 7 -18.78 1.13 -3.96
C PHE A 7 -19.27 -0.17 -4.62
N PRO A 8 -20.59 -0.41 -4.71
CA PRO A 8 -21.12 -1.62 -5.36
C PRO A 8 -20.76 -1.67 -6.84
N ALA A 9 -20.37 -2.86 -7.33
CA ALA A 9 -19.90 -3.08 -8.71
C ALA A 9 -20.87 -2.53 -9.78
N ALA A 10 -22.18 -2.73 -9.61
CA ALA A 10 -23.19 -2.27 -10.56
C ALA A 10 -23.16 -0.75 -10.84
N TYR A 11 -22.67 0.07 -9.89
CA TYR A 11 -22.51 1.51 -10.10
C TYR A 11 -21.16 1.89 -10.73
N LEU A 12 -20.16 1.01 -10.65
CA LEU A 12 -18.81 1.23 -11.18
C LEU A 12 -18.63 0.68 -12.60
N GLU A 13 -19.33 -0.41 -12.93
CA GLU A 13 -19.26 -1.09 -14.23
C GLU A 13 -19.46 -0.15 -15.42
N PRO A 14 -20.43 0.79 -15.43
CA PRO A 14 -20.60 1.73 -16.55
C PRO A 14 -19.38 2.62 -16.82
N TYR A 15 -18.49 2.77 -15.84
CA TYR A 15 -17.27 3.57 -15.93
C TYR A 15 -16.02 2.71 -16.14
N GLY A 16 -16.16 1.38 -16.18
CA GLY A 16 -15.02 0.45 -16.26
C GLY A 16 -14.11 0.51 -15.03
N ILE A 17 -14.65 0.84 -13.86
CA ILE A 17 -13.89 0.96 -12.61
C ILE A 17 -14.14 -0.27 -11.74
N GLU A 18 -13.10 -0.72 -11.03
CA GLU A 18 -13.20 -1.76 -10.01
C GLU A 18 -12.79 -1.19 -8.64
N ALA A 19 -13.60 -1.48 -7.61
CA ALA A 19 -13.23 -1.19 -6.24
C ALA A 19 -12.44 -2.35 -5.64
N ILE A 20 -11.17 -2.10 -5.34
CA ILE A 20 -10.24 -3.09 -4.77
C ILE A 20 -9.82 -2.69 -3.35
N HIS A 21 -9.65 -3.66 -2.45
CA HIS A 21 -9.10 -3.41 -1.12
C HIS A 21 -7.67 -2.84 -1.24
N PRO A 22 -7.27 -1.81 -0.47
CA PRO A 22 -5.98 -1.15 -0.67
C PRO A 22 -4.79 -2.10 -0.52
N ASP A 23 -4.84 -3.04 0.42
CA ASP A 23 -3.77 -4.02 0.64
C ASP A 23 -3.58 -4.93 -0.59
N ALA A 24 -4.68 -5.49 -1.11
CA ALA A 24 -4.67 -6.31 -2.31
C ALA A 24 -4.22 -5.52 -3.55
N PHE A 25 -4.60 -4.24 -3.65
CA PHE A 25 -4.16 -3.39 -4.75
C PHE A 25 -2.64 -3.24 -4.78
N VAL A 26 -2.01 -2.97 -3.64
CA VAL A 26 -0.55 -2.81 -3.56
C VAL A 26 0.16 -4.13 -3.83
N GLU A 27 -0.35 -5.25 -3.34
CA GLU A 27 0.15 -6.59 -3.67
C GLU A 27 0.15 -6.86 -5.19
N TYR A 28 -0.94 -6.48 -5.88
CA TYR A 28 -0.99 -6.59 -7.34
C TYR A 28 0.03 -5.68 -8.02
N GLN A 29 0.23 -4.45 -7.53
CA GLN A 29 1.25 -3.56 -8.07
C GLN A 29 2.67 -4.12 -7.86
N MET A 30 2.93 -4.80 -6.74
CA MET A 30 4.22 -5.46 -6.52
C MET A 30 4.46 -6.58 -7.54
N THR A 31 3.42 -7.36 -7.87
CA THR A 31 3.52 -8.40 -8.91
C THR A 31 3.81 -7.80 -10.29
N LEU A 32 3.31 -6.59 -10.58
CA LEU A 32 3.52 -5.91 -11.87
C LEU A 32 4.87 -5.18 -11.95
N ARG A 33 5.26 -4.49 -10.88
CA ARG A 33 6.37 -3.53 -10.80
C ARG A 33 6.91 -3.38 -9.37
N GLU A 34 7.41 -4.45 -8.77
CA GLU A 34 7.93 -4.46 -7.39
C GLU A 34 8.89 -3.30 -7.07
N GLY A 35 9.91 -3.08 -7.92
CA GLY A 35 10.88 -2.01 -7.70
C GLY A 35 10.27 -0.61 -7.65
N ALA A 36 9.18 -0.37 -8.37
CA ALA A 36 8.48 0.92 -8.32
C ALA A 36 7.74 1.09 -6.99
N VAL A 37 7.12 0.03 -6.47
CA VAL A 37 6.44 0.05 -5.17
C VAL A 37 7.45 0.24 -4.03
N VAL A 38 8.58 -0.48 -4.05
CA VAL A 38 9.66 -0.32 -3.06
C VAL A 38 10.21 1.12 -3.10
N THR A 39 10.44 1.67 -4.29
CA THR A 39 10.89 3.06 -4.45
C THR A 39 9.88 4.07 -3.90
N ALA A 40 8.58 3.83 -4.12
CA ALA A 40 7.52 4.68 -3.58
C ALA A 40 7.48 4.62 -2.04
N ALA A 41 7.60 3.44 -1.44
CA ALA A 41 7.65 3.27 0.02
C ALA A 41 8.86 4.01 0.63
N LYS A 42 10.03 3.91 -0.01
CA LYS A 42 11.23 4.67 0.38
C LYS A 42 10.98 6.18 0.36
N ALA A 43 10.43 6.68 -0.73
CA ALA A 43 10.13 8.10 -0.89
C ALA A 43 9.09 8.57 0.14
N GLN A 44 8.05 7.77 0.39
CA GLN A 44 7.05 8.05 1.41
C GLN A 44 7.70 8.21 2.79
N ARG A 45 8.54 7.26 3.22
CA ARG A 45 9.22 7.36 4.52
C ARG A 45 10.12 8.58 4.62
N ALA A 46 10.91 8.87 3.60
CA ALA A 46 11.79 10.04 3.56
C ALA A 46 11.03 11.38 3.62
N ASN A 47 9.77 11.40 3.18
CA ASN A 47 8.91 12.57 3.24
C ASN A 47 8.23 12.78 4.60
N LEU A 48 8.18 11.74 5.45
CA LEU A 48 7.76 11.87 6.84
C LEU A 48 8.90 12.53 7.62
N LYS A 49 8.84 13.85 7.77
CA LYS A 49 9.88 14.65 8.44
C LYS A 49 9.52 15.03 9.87
N LYS A 50 8.25 14.90 10.27
CA LYS A 50 7.70 15.33 11.56
C LYS A 50 6.53 14.42 12.01
N PRO A 51 6.81 13.30 12.69
CA PRO A 51 8.14 12.78 13.03
C PRO A 51 8.85 12.15 11.82
N SER A 52 10.18 12.10 11.87
CA SER A 52 10.95 11.16 11.05
C SER A 52 10.82 9.77 11.65
N ILE A 53 10.57 8.76 10.82
CA ILE A 53 10.33 7.39 11.28
C ILE A 53 11.29 6.39 10.63
N SER A 54 11.57 5.30 11.35
CA SER A 54 12.36 4.17 10.83
C SER A 54 11.57 3.35 9.82
N ALA A 55 12.25 2.45 9.10
CA ALA A 55 11.59 1.52 8.18
C ALA A 55 10.63 0.58 8.94
N GLU A 56 11.05 0.09 10.12
CA GLU A 56 10.21 -0.72 11.00
C GLU A 56 8.93 0.01 11.39
N GLN A 57 9.04 1.28 11.82
CA GLN A 57 7.89 2.09 12.20
C GLN A 57 6.94 2.35 11.02
N LEU A 58 7.48 2.50 9.80
CA LEU A 58 6.65 2.59 8.60
C LEU A 58 5.85 1.30 8.39
N LEU A 59 6.51 0.14 8.45
CA LEU A 59 5.87 -1.17 8.25
C LEU A 59 4.80 -1.45 9.31
N GLU A 60 5.10 -1.16 10.58
CA GLU A 60 4.14 -1.24 11.69
C GLU A 60 2.92 -0.34 11.45
N THR A 61 3.15 0.89 10.96
CA THR A 61 2.07 1.84 10.64
C THR A 61 1.19 1.32 9.51
N LEU A 62 1.79 0.79 8.43
CA LEU A 62 1.05 0.21 7.30
C LEU A 62 0.19 -0.97 7.76
N ALA A 63 0.76 -1.90 8.52
CA ALA A 63 0.02 -3.04 9.07
C ALA A 63 -1.14 -2.58 9.97
N ALA A 64 -0.89 -1.62 10.87
CA ALA A 64 -1.91 -1.06 11.76
C ALA A 64 -3.05 -0.32 11.00
N GLN A 65 -2.76 0.17 9.79
CA GLN A 65 -3.75 0.78 8.90
C GLN A 65 -4.48 -0.24 8.00
N GLY A 66 -4.28 -1.54 8.21
CA GLY A 66 -4.93 -2.60 7.45
C GLY A 66 -4.23 -2.95 6.14
N LEU A 67 -2.95 -2.60 6.00
CA LEU A 67 -2.07 -2.98 4.88
C LEU A 67 -1.07 -4.06 5.33
N VAL A 68 -1.59 -5.15 5.89
CA VAL A 68 -0.79 -6.20 6.53
C VAL A 68 0.07 -6.94 5.51
N VAL A 69 -0.53 -7.36 4.40
CA VAL A 69 0.19 -8.09 3.33
C VAL A 69 1.25 -7.19 2.70
N THR A 70 0.91 -5.93 2.46
CA THR A 70 1.85 -4.92 1.96
C THR A 70 3.04 -4.75 2.90
N ALA A 71 2.80 -4.66 4.20
CA ALA A 71 3.85 -4.51 5.20
C ALA A 71 4.77 -5.74 5.23
N GLU A 72 4.20 -6.95 5.20
CA GLU A 72 4.98 -8.20 5.14
C GLU A 72 5.86 -8.25 3.88
N ARG A 73 5.30 -7.93 2.71
CA ARG A 73 6.03 -7.88 1.45
C ARG A 73 7.15 -6.83 1.44
N LEU A 74 6.89 -5.64 1.97
CA LEU A 74 7.92 -4.58 2.05
C LEU A 74 9.01 -4.87 3.08
N ALA A 75 8.74 -5.72 4.07
CA ALA A 75 9.73 -6.10 5.07
C ALA A 75 10.94 -6.83 4.45
N GLU A 76 10.75 -7.54 3.33
CA GLU A 76 11.83 -8.14 2.55
C GLU A 76 12.82 -7.10 2.00
N PHE A 77 12.38 -5.83 1.88
CA PHE A 77 13.15 -4.71 1.35
C PHE A 77 13.45 -3.65 2.42
N LYS A 78 13.31 -3.98 3.71
CA LYS A 78 13.41 -3.02 4.82
C LYS A 78 14.65 -2.11 4.75
N ASP A 79 15.80 -2.67 4.38
CA ASP A 79 17.07 -1.92 4.32
C ASP A 79 17.15 -0.96 3.12
N LEU A 80 16.22 -1.06 2.16
CA LEU A 80 16.13 -0.18 0.99
C LEU A 80 15.12 0.96 1.16
N ILE A 81 14.12 0.79 2.02
CA ILE A 81 12.99 1.73 2.20
C ILE A 81 13.16 2.65 3.38
#